data_AF-A0A496ZAH6-F1
#
_entry.id   AF-A0A496ZAH6-F1
#
_cell.length_a   1.000
_cell.length_b   1.000
_cell.length_c   1.000
_cell.angle_alpha   90.00
_cell.angle_beta   90.00
_cell.angle_gamma   90.00
#
_symmetry.space_group_name_H-M   'P 1'
#
loop_
_entity.id
_entity.type
_entity.pdbx_description
1 polymer ?
#
loop_
_entity_poly.entity_id
_entity_poly.type
_entity_poly.pdbx_seq_one_letter_code
_entity_poly.pdbx_strand_id
1 'polypeptide(L)'
;MKNSSSITWFLVLAHIFLSFYSCTRGVQETRLPNEDRLFSMIIASDSSEFKDSIRERVIDKYRHAASIEIVNIKKLNEIDPMEYDVVLIIDTCLAWSGFNPALNTFLENNEQKENVVVFMTAGDPDWAYSYQGVDAITSASVVENEDVTFKEISEQIDQILIDKHKNA
;
A
#
# COMPACT_ATOMS: atom_id res chain seq x y z
N MET A 1 -42.37 -17.87 -35.03
CA MET A 1 -40.94 -18.11 -35.34
C MET A 1 -40.09 -17.27 -34.39
N LYS A 2 -39.10 -17.93 -33.79
CA LYS A 2 -38.47 -17.58 -32.51
C LYS A 2 -37.42 -16.48 -32.71
N ASN A 3 -37.48 -15.43 -31.89
CA ASN A 3 -36.56 -14.27 -31.87
C ASN A 3 -35.19 -14.66 -31.28
N SER A 4 -34.60 -15.75 -31.78
CA SER A 4 -33.42 -16.39 -31.20
C SER A 4 -32.14 -15.57 -31.40
N SER A 5 -32.06 -14.75 -32.46
CA SER A 5 -30.87 -13.98 -32.81
C SER A 5 -30.61 -12.82 -31.83
N SER A 6 -31.64 -12.09 -31.42
CA SER A 6 -31.48 -10.94 -30.52
C SER A 6 -31.05 -11.34 -29.11
N ILE A 7 -31.50 -12.48 -28.59
CA ILE A 7 -31.13 -12.97 -27.26
C ILE A 7 -29.65 -13.38 -27.22
N THR A 8 -29.12 -13.98 -28.29
CA THR A 8 -27.70 -14.34 -28.38
C THR A 8 -26.80 -13.10 -28.37
N TRP A 9 -27.17 -12.04 -29.09
CA TRP A 9 -26.40 -10.79 -29.08
C TRP A 9 -26.39 -10.11 -27.71
N PHE A 10 -27.52 -10.13 -26.98
CA PHE A 10 -27.57 -9.63 -25.60
C PHE A 10 -26.70 -10.44 -24.63
N LEU A 11 -26.67 -11.77 -24.77
CA LEU A 11 -25.82 -12.63 -23.92
C LEU A 11 -24.32 -12.45 -24.22
N VAL A 12 -23.94 -12.25 -25.48
CA VAL A 12 -22.56 -11.96 -25.88
C VAL A 12 -22.13 -10.57 -25.37
N LEU A 13 -22.98 -9.55 -25.52
CA LEU A 13 -22.71 -8.21 -24.99
C LEU A 13 -22.63 -8.21 -23.45
N ALA A 14 -23.50 -8.94 -22.76
CA ALA A 14 -23.47 -9.07 -21.31
C ALA A 14 -22.23 -9.83 -20.80
N HIS A 15 -21.76 -10.86 -21.51
CA HIS A 15 -20.49 -11.53 -21.18
C HIS A 15 -19.28 -10.63 -21.38
N ILE A 16 -19.25 -9.86 -22.48
CA ILE A 16 -18.21 -8.86 -22.72
C ILE A 16 -18.24 -7.81 -21.61
N PHE A 17 -19.42 -7.28 -21.26
CA PHE A 17 -19.58 -6.31 -20.18
C PHE A 17 -19.11 -6.87 -18.82
N LEU A 18 -19.53 -8.08 -18.44
CA LEU A 18 -19.12 -8.72 -17.17
C LEU A 18 -17.61 -8.98 -17.10
N SER A 19 -16.97 -9.32 -18.23
CA SER A 19 -15.51 -9.47 -18.28
C SER A 19 -14.75 -8.15 -18.08
N PHE A 20 -15.35 -6.99 -18.39
CA PHE A 20 -14.77 -5.67 -18.09
C PHE A 20 -14.94 -5.23 -16.63
N TYR A 21 -15.93 -5.76 -15.90
CA TYR A 21 -16.14 -5.42 -14.48
C TYR A 21 -15.28 -6.24 -13.50
N SER A 22 -14.63 -7.32 -13.97
CA SER A 22 -14.03 -8.30 -13.07
C SER A 22 -12.73 -7.88 -12.36
N CYS A 23 -12.17 -6.69 -12.62
CA CYS A 23 -10.93 -6.25 -11.98
C CYS A 23 -10.91 -4.76 -11.59
N THR A 24 -11.93 -4.29 -10.87
CA THR A 24 -11.79 -3.05 -10.07
C THR A 24 -11.58 -3.42 -8.60
N ARG A 25 -10.38 -3.95 -8.29
CA ARG A 25 -9.97 -4.23 -6.91
C ARG A 25 -9.55 -2.90 -6.26
N GLY A 26 -10.39 -2.39 -5.36
CA GLY A 26 -10.10 -1.20 -4.56
C GLY A 26 -9.56 -1.60 -3.19
N VAL A 27 -8.70 -0.77 -2.61
CA VAL A 27 -8.34 -0.92 -1.18
C VAL A 27 -9.56 -0.61 -0.34
N GLN A 28 -9.92 -1.55 0.55
CA GLN A 28 -10.95 -1.31 1.56
C GLN A 28 -10.36 -0.41 2.64
N GLU A 29 -10.72 0.87 2.60
CA GLU A 29 -10.32 1.81 3.64
C GLU A 29 -11.00 1.43 4.94
N THR A 30 -10.23 1.31 6.02
CA THR A 30 -10.72 0.80 7.30
C THR A 30 -9.90 1.38 8.44
N ARG A 31 -10.54 1.57 9.58
CA ARG A 31 -9.87 1.90 10.84
C ARG A 31 -10.00 0.72 11.79
N LEU A 32 -8.88 0.28 12.32
CA LEU A 32 -8.75 -0.75 13.33
C LEU A 32 -8.30 -0.07 14.63
N PRO A 33 -9.23 0.56 15.38
CA PRO A 33 -8.89 1.22 16.62
C PRO A 33 -8.45 0.17 17.66
N ASN A 34 -7.47 0.55 18.47
CA ASN A 34 -7.04 -0.19 19.64
C ASN A 34 -6.96 0.79 20.82
N GLU A 35 -7.76 0.57 21.85
CA GLU A 35 -7.82 1.45 23.02
C GLU A 35 -6.55 1.36 23.87
N ASP A 36 -5.92 0.17 23.89
CA ASP A 36 -4.67 -0.11 24.60
C ASP A 36 -3.45 0.08 23.68
N ARG A 37 -3.58 0.90 22.62
CA ARG A 37 -2.51 1.11 21.65
C ARG A 37 -1.25 1.66 22.30
N LEU A 38 -0.12 1.11 21.88
CA LEU A 38 1.20 1.65 22.15
C LEU A 38 1.58 2.72 21.12
N PHE A 39 1.08 2.60 19.89
CA PHE A 39 1.36 3.53 18.80
C PHE A 39 0.23 3.57 17.76
N SER A 40 0.33 4.53 16.85
CA SER A 40 -0.57 4.80 15.74
C SER A 40 0.14 4.53 14.42
N MET A 41 -0.55 3.86 13.50
CA MET A 41 -0.01 3.51 12.19
C MET A 41 -1.03 3.82 11.11
N ILE A 42 -0.57 4.38 9.99
CA ILE A 42 -1.35 4.47 8.77
C ILE A 42 -0.67 3.68 7.65
N ILE A 43 -1.48 2.94 6.89
CA ILE A 43 -1.05 2.18 5.72
C ILE A 43 -1.76 2.75 4.50
N ALA A 44 -1.01 3.44 3.65
CA ALA A 44 -1.49 3.96 2.37
C ALA A 44 -1.07 3.03 1.23
N SER A 45 -2.02 2.45 0.52
CA SER A 45 -1.73 1.42 -0.47
C SER A 45 -2.70 1.44 -1.66
N ASP A 46 -2.27 0.95 -2.83
CA ASP A 46 -3.15 0.44 -3.89
C ASP A 46 -3.39 -1.07 -3.73
N SER A 47 -4.29 -1.66 -4.51
CA SER A 47 -4.67 -3.08 -4.36
C SER A 47 -4.03 -3.94 -5.45
N SER A 48 -3.36 -5.02 -5.02
CA SER A 48 -2.96 -6.16 -5.82
C SER A 48 -2.83 -7.36 -4.89
N GLU A 49 -2.88 -8.59 -5.39
CA GLU A 49 -2.81 -9.79 -4.53
C GLU A 49 -1.55 -9.80 -3.65
N PHE A 50 -0.40 -9.44 -4.23
CA PHE A 50 0.85 -9.33 -3.50
C PHE A 50 0.81 -8.25 -2.42
N LYS A 51 0.33 -7.04 -2.74
CA LYS A 51 0.29 -5.93 -1.78
C LYS A 51 -0.76 -6.14 -0.70
N ASP A 52 -1.87 -6.78 -1.06
CA ASP A 52 -2.91 -7.19 -0.13
C ASP A 52 -2.34 -8.20 0.88
N SER A 53 -1.60 -9.22 0.41
CA SER A 53 -0.89 -10.18 1.29
C SER A 53 0.09 -9.49 2.24
N ILE A 54 0.98 -8.64 1.72
CA ILE A 54 1.94 -7.90 2.55
C ILE A 54 1.22 -7.02 3.58
N ARG A 55 0.20 -6.29 3.17
CA ARG A 55 -0.59 -5.41 4.06
C ARG A 55 -1.27 -6.21 5.17
N GLU A 56 -1.89 -7.34 4.85
CA GLU A 56 -2.54 -8.22 5.84
C GLU A 56 -1.53 -8.77 6.85
N ARG A 57 -0.35 -9.19 6.40
CA ARG A 57 0.72 -9.66 7.30
C ARG A 57 1.23 -8.56 8.24
N VAL A 58 1.38 -7.34 7.74
CA VAL A 58 1.76 -6.17 8.57
C VAL A 58 0.66 -5.88 9.59
N ILE A 59 -0.61 -5.84 9.17
CA ILE A 59 -1.74 -5.66 10.09
C ILE A 59 -1.72 -6.73 11.17
N ASP A 60 -1.58 -8.00 10.81
CA ASP A 60 -1.59 -9.11 11.76
C ASP A 60 -0.46 -9.04 12.78
N LYS A 61 0.72 -8.60 12.37
CA LYS A 61 1.86 -8.41 13.29
C LYS A 61 1.56 -7.31 14.32
N TYR A 62 0.96 -6.19 13.91
CA TYR A 62 0.88 -4.98 14.75
C TYR A 62 -0.50 -4.70 15.36
N ARG A 63 -1.58 -5.36 14.92
CA ARG A 63 -2.97 -5.08 15.35
C ARG A 63 -3.21 -5.07 16.86
N HIS A 64 -2.42 -5.83 17.63
CA HIS A 64 -2.55 -5.90 19.09
C HIS A 64 -1.83 -4.76 19.83
N ALA A 65 -0.89 -4.07 19.17
CA ALA A 65 -0.12 -2.97 19.74
C ALA A 65 -0.43 -1.61 19.11
N ALA A 66 -1.02 -1.59 17.91
CA ALA A 66 -1.25 -0.39 17.13
C ALA A 66 -2.74 -0.09 16.96
N SER A 67 -3.08 1.19 16.85
CA SER A 67 -4.29 1.63 16.14
C SER A 67 -3.91 1.83 14.67
N ILE A 68 -4.56 1.07 13.77
CA ILE A 68 -4.17 1.03 12.35
C ILE A 68 -5.26 1.67 11.49
N GLU A 69 -4.88 2.64 10.67
CA GLU A 69 -5.72 3.20 9.61
C GLU A 69 -5.23 2.73 8.24
N ILE A 70 -6.14 2.30 7.39
CA ILE A 70 -5.85 1.83 6.03
C ILE A 70 -6.55 2.76 5.07
N VAL A 71 -5.79 3.34 4.14
CA VAL A 71 -6.31 4.27 3.14
C VAL A 71 -5.82 3.92 1.74
N ASN A 72 -6.59 4.34 0.74
CA ASN A 72 -6.12 4.25 -0.63
C ASN A 72 -4.96 5.22 -0.84
N ILE A 73 -3.91 4.81 -1.56
CA ILE A 73 -2.75 5.66 -1.83
C ILE A 73 -3.10 6.98 -2.54
N LYS A 74 -4.23 7.04 -3.24
CA LYS A 74 -4.73 8.29 -3.84
C LYS A 74 -5.04 9.38 -2.81
N LYS A 75 -5.24 9.01 -1.54
CA LYS A 75 -5.49 9.92 -0.42
C LYS A 75 -4.24 10.32 0.35
N LEU A 76 -3.05 9.93 -0.12
CA LEU A 76 -1.80 10.19 0.59
C LEU A 76 -1.59 11.69 0.89
N ASN A 77 -2.03 12.58 -0.02
CA ASN A 77 -1.95 14.03 0.18
C ASN A 77 -2.94 14.59 1.21
N GLU A 78 -3.85 13.77 1.74
CA GLU A 78 -4.79 14.14 2.81
C GLU A 78 -4.24 13.73 4.20
N ILE A 79 -3.09 13.04 4.24
CA ILE A 79 -2.49 12.51 5.46
C ILE A 79 -1.44 13.50 5.96
N ASP A 80 -1.54 13.88 7.24
CA ASP A 80 -0.44 14.51 7.96
C ASP A 80 0.41 13.41 8.63
N PRO A 81 1.67 13.19 8.20
CA PRO A 81 2.51 12.16 8.79
C PRO A 81 2.80 12.40 10.28
N MET A 82 2.65 13.62 10.79
CA MET A 82 2.90 13.92 12.21
C MET A 82 1.81 13.39 13.14
N GLU A 83 0.63 13.05 12.60
CA GLU A 83 -0.45 12.42 13.38
C GLU A 83 -0.18 10.94 13.67
N TYR A 84 0.83 10.34 13.03
CA TYR A 84 1.10 8.91 13.10
C TYR A 84 2.52 8.62 13.61
N ASP A 85 2.66 7.57 14.41
CA ASP A 85 3.98 7.08 14.82
C ASP A 85 4.70 6.36 13.68
N VAL A 86 3.93 5.76 12.76
CA VAL A 86 4.44 5.05 11.58
C VAL A 86 3.52 5.32 10.38
N VAL A 87 4.11 5.68 9.25
CA VAL A 87 3.43 5.81 7.95
C VAL A 87 4.03 4.77 7.01
N LEU A 88 3.26 3.74 6.66
CA LEU A 88 3.66 2.76 5.65
C LEU A 88 2.97 3.08 4.32
N ILE A 89 3.78 3.28 3.28
CA ILE A 89 3.28 3.52 1.92
C ILE A 89 3.66 2.32 1.06
N ILE A 90 2.67 1.67 0.44
CA ILE A 90 2.87 0.53 -0.46
C ILE A 90 2.39 0.91 -1.85
N ASP A 91 3.31 1.07 -2.80
CA ASP A 91 3.01 1.56 -4.16
C ASP A 91 3.62 0.68 -5.26
N THR A 92 3.23 0.94 -6.52
CA THR A 92 3.85 0.38 -7.71
C THR A 92 4.88 1.35 -8.26
N CYS A 93 6.10 0.86 -8.52
CA CYS A 93 7.05 1.59 -9.34
C CYS A 93 6.61 1.53 -10.81
N LEU A 94 5.97 2.59 -11.30
CA LEU A 94 5.58 2.70 -12.70
C LEU A 94 6.79 3.10 -13.54
N ALA A 95 7.39 2.13 -14.24
CA ALA A 95 8.46 2.40 -15.18
C ALA A 95 7.96 3.37 -16.27
N TRP A 96 8.81 4.33 -16.66
CA TRP A 96 8.60 5.30 -17.77
C TRP A 96 7.52 6.40 -17.59
N SER A 97 6.54 6.25 -16.69
CA SER A 97 5.49 7.28 -16.49
C SER A 97 5.76 8.28 -15.36
N GLY A 98 6.87 8.12 -14.65
CA GLY A 98 7.13 8.85 -13.41
C GLY A 98 6.36 8.27 -12.23
N PHE A 99 6.80 8.65 -11.04
CA PHE A 99 6.24 8.20 -9.76
C PHE A 99 4.78 8.61 -9.60
N ASN A 100 4.07 7.91 -8.73
CA ASN A 100 2.73 8.29 -8.30
C ASN A 100 2.76 9.75 -7.81
N PRO A 101 1.99 10.66 -8.45
CA PRO A 101 1.99 12.07 -8.08
C PRO A 101 1.62 12.30 -6.62
N ALA A 102 0.76 11.45 -6.04
CA ALA A 102 0.40 11.54 -4.63
C ALA A 102 1.63 11.26 -3.73
N LEU A 103 2.44 10.25 -4.06
CA LEU A 103 3.68 9.96 -3.33
C LEU A 103 4.69 11.11 -3.44
N ASN A 104 4.90 11.65 -4.64
CA ASN A 104 5.81 12.76 -4.82
C ASN A 104 5.37 13.98 -4.02
N THR A 105 4.12 14.41 -4.16
CA THR A 105 3.60 15.57 -3.43
C THR A 105 3.64 15.36 -1.92
N PHE A 106 3.33 14.17 -1.43
CA PHE A 106 3.45 13.83 -0.01
C PHE A 106 4.89 13.97 0.49
N LEU A 107 5.87 13.44 -0.25
CA LEU A 107 7.28 13.55 0.15
C LEU A 107 7.83 14.96 -0.01
N GLU A 108 7.32 15.77 -0.94
CA GLU A 108 7.73 17.17 -1.13
C GLU A 108 7.19 18.08 -0.02
N ASN A 109 5.96 17.84 0.43
CA ASN A 109 5.29 18.70 1.40
C ASN A 109 5.67 18.44 2.86
N ASN A 110 6.33 17.31 3.14
CA ASN A 110 6.65 16.90 4.51
C ASN A 110 8.16 16.84 4.72
N GLU A 111 8.73 17.75 5.52
CA GLU A 111 10.18 17.77 5.78
C GLU A 111 10.62 16.65 6.73
N GLN A 112 9.77 16.28 7.70
CA GLN A 112 10.04 15.18 8.64
C GLN A 112 9.46 13.88 8.10
N LYS A 113 10.35 12.95 7.74
CA LYS A 113 10.01 11.66 7.12
C LYS A 113 10.58 10.46 7.87
N GLU A 114 11.08 10.69 9.08
CA GLU A 114 11.74 9.68 9.92
C GLU A 114 10.79 8.54 10.32
N ASN A 115 9.48 8.77 10.26
CA ASN A 115 8.44 7.78 10.53
C ASN A 115 7.83 7.16 9.26
N VAL A 116 8.37 7.44 8.08
CA VAL A 116 7.83 6.99 6.80
C VAL A 116 8.62 5.79 6.27
N VAL A 117 7.92 4.68 6.01
CA VAL A 117 8.44 3.51 5.30
C VAL A 117 7.78 3.46 3.93
N VAL A 118 8.58 3.44 2.86
CA VAL A 118 8.08 3.30 1.50
C VAL A 118 8.45 1.91 0.98
N PHE A 119 7.45 1.16 0.54
CA PHE A 119 7.62 -0.08 -0.18
C PHE A 119 7.11 0.10 -1.62
N MET A 120 7.97 -0.17 -2.60
CA MET A 120 7.61 -0.15 -4.01
C MET A 120 7.74 -1.54 -4.64
N THR A 121 6.66 -1.99 -5.27
CA THR A 121 6.74 -3.16 -6.16
C THR A 121 7.27 -2.72 -7.52
N ALA A 122 8.38 -3.30 -7.99
CA ALA A 122 8.99 -2.99 -9.28
C ALA A 122 8.96 -4.20 -10.21
N GLY A 123 8.91 -3.94 -11.53
CA GLY A 123 9.10 -5.01 -12.53
C GLY A 123 10.55 -5.49 -12.63
N ASP A 124 11.50 -4.65 -12.20
CA ASP A 124 12.93 -4.97 -12.07
C ASP A 124 13.30 -4.95 -10.58
N PRO A 125 13.67 -6.10 -9.97
CA PRO A 125 13.96 -6.20 -8.55
C PRO A 125 15.25 -5.48 -8.13
N ASP A 126 16.17 -5.20 -9.05
CA ASP A 126 17.46 -4.57 -8.74
C ASP A 126 17.37 -3.03 -8.69
N TRP A 127 16.17 -2.46 -8.88
CA TRP A 127 15.96 -1.03 -8.85
C TRP A 127 15.93 -0.47 -7.42
N ALA A 128 17.10 -0.11 -6.88
CA ALA A 128 17.18 0.59 -5.60
C ALA A 128 16.66 2.03 -5.73
N TYR A 129 15.69 2.41 -4.88
CA TYR A 129 15.15 3.76 -4.83
C TYR A 129 15.46 4.42 -3.48
N SER A 130 16.16 5.54 -3.54
CA SER A 130 16.25 6.52 -2.45
C SER A 130 15.83 7.86 -3.03
N TYR A 131 14.83 8.51 -2.44
CA TYR A 131 14.33 9.79 -2.94
C TYR A 131 13.96 10.72 -1.80
N GLN A 132 14.53 11.93 -1.86
CA GLN A 132 14.26 13.01 -0.92
C GLN A 132 14.45 12.59 0.56
N GLY A 133 15.44 11.74 0.82
CA GLY A 133 15.82 11.29 2.16
C GLY A 133 15.04 10.09 2.70
N VAL A 134 14.18 9.46 1.89
CA VAL A 134 13.52 8.19 2.23
C VAL A 134 14.05 7.07 1.33
N ASP A 135 14.60 6.04 1.95
CA ASP A 135 15.00 4.82 1.27
C ASP A 135 13.76 3.92 1.12
N ALA A 136 13.38 3.62 -0.12
CA ALA A 136 12.30 2.68 -0.34
C ALA A 136 12.82 1.25 -0.40
N ILE A 137 12.09 0.36 0.25
CA ILE A 137 12.20 -1.07 0.04
C ILE A 137 11.64 -1.35 -1.36
N THR A 138 12.39 -2.10 -2.16
CA THR A 138 12.00 -2.44 -3.53
C THR A 138 12.01 -3.94 -3.71
N SER A 139 10.96 -4.48 -4.33
CA SER A 139 10.84 -5.92 -4.56
C SER A 139 10.01 -6.19 -5.80
N ALA A 140 10.29 -7.29 -6.48
CA ALA A 140 9.39 -7.82 -7.49
C ALA A 140 8.15 -8.45 -6.83
N SER A 141 6.96 -8.21 -7.40
CA SER A 141 5.69 -8.78 -6.94
C SER A 141 5.57 -10.29 -7.27
N VAL A 142 6.42 -11.11 -6.66
CA VAL A 142 6.41 -12.58 -6.78
C VAL A 142 6.33 -13.20 -5.40
N VAL A 143 5.56 -14.29 -5.26
CA VAL A 143 5.23 -14.91 -3.96
C VAL A 143 6.49 -15.28 -3.17
N GLU A 144 7.54 -15.72 -3.86
CA GLU A 144 8.83 -16.09 -3.28
C GLU A 144 9.49 -14.95 -2.51
N ASN A 145 9.17 -13.70 -2.85
CA ASN A 145 9.70 -12.52 -2.17
C ASN A 145 8.84 -12.06 -0.99
N GLU A 146 7.62 -12.58 -0.80
CA GLU A 146 6.71 -12.07 0.23
C GLU A 146 7.31 -12.13 1.64
N ASP A 147 8.00 -13.21 1.98
CA ASP A 147 8.62 -13.37 3.31
C ASP A 147 9.77 -12.38 3.53
N VAL A 148 10.63 -12.20 2.52
CA VAL A 148 11.76 -11.27 2.59
C VAL A 148 11.25 -9.84 2.66
N THR A 149 10.32 -9.47 1.77
CA THR A 149 9.69 -8.15 1.75
C THR A 149 8.97 -7.85 3.06
N PHE A 150 8.18 -8.79 3.59
CA PHE A 150 7.51 -8.62 4.87
C PHE A 150 8.51 -8.42 6.02
N LYS A 151 9.60 -9.19 6.04
CA LYS A 151 10.67 -9.07 7.05
C LYS A 151 11.34 -7.69 6.99
N GLU A 152 11.70 -7.22 5.80
CA GLU A 152 12.35 -5.90 5.64
C GLU A 152 11.45 -4.74 6.05
N ILE A 153 10.18 -4.76 5.63
CA ILE A 153 9.19 -3.75 6.05
C ILE A 153 9.04 -3.76 7.58
N SER A 154 8.89 -4.95 8.15
CA SER A 154 8.77 -5.15 9.58
C SER A 154 9.98 -4.64 10.36
N GLU A 155 11.19 -4.88 9.87
CA GLU A 155 12.43 -4.44 10.53
C GLU A 155 12.56 -2.91 10.52
N GLN A 156 12.19 -2.23 9.42
CA GLN A 156 12.18 -0.77 9.39
C GLN A 156 11.14 -0.16 10.33
N ILE A 157 9.92 -0.72 10.36
CA ILE A 157 8.87 -0.27 11.29
C ILE A 157 9.34 -0.45 12.75
N ASP A 158 9.91 -1.60 13.08
CA ASP A 158 10.40 -1.87 14.44
C ASP A 158 11.52 -0.90 14.83
N GLN A 159 12.41 -0.56 13.88
CA GLN A 159 13.50 0.39 14.11
C GLN A 159 12.96 1.81 14.38
N ILE A 160 11.99 2.28 13.61
CA ILE A 160 11.32 3.58 13.83
C ILE A 160 10.73 3.65 15.24
N LEU A 161 10.03 2.60 15.66
CA LEU A 161 9.41 2.53 16.99
C LEU A 161 10.47 2.54 18.12
N ILE A 162 11.57 1.81 17.94
CA ILE A 162 12.69 1.79 18.89
C ILE A 162 13.30 3.18 19.03
N ASP A 163 13.58 3.87 17.93
CA ASP A 163 14.24 5.17 17.98
C ASP A 163 13.32 6.26 18.53
N LYS A 164 12.02 6.18 18.25
CA LYS A 164 11.02 7.04 18.88
C LYS A 164 10.98 6.85 20.41
N HIS A 165 11.02 5.62 20.89
CA HIS A 165 11.06 5.33 22.33
C HIS A 165 12.33 5.82 23.03
N LYS A 166 13.47 5.91 22.33
CA LYS A 166 14.72 6.45 22.92
C LYS A 166 14.72 7.98 23.02
N ASN A 167 13.94 8.65 22.17
CA ASN A 167 13.90 10.11 22.06
C ASN A 167 12.70 10.74 22.80
N ALA A 168 11.82 9.92 23.38
CA ALA A 168 10.65 10.32 24.18
C ALA A 168 10.98 10.38 25.68
#